data_AF-A0A929F1P3-F1
#
_entry.id   AF-A0A929F1P3-F1
#
_cell.length_a   1.000
_cell.length_b   1.000
_cell.length_c   1.000
_cell.angle_alpha   90.00
_cell.angle_beta   90.00
_cell.angle_gamma   90.00
#
_symmetry.space_group_name_H-M   'P 1'
#
loop_
_entity.id
_entity.type
_entity.pdbx_description
1 polymer ?
#
loop_
_entity_poly.entity_id
_entity_poly.type
_entity_poly.pdbx_seq_one_letter_code
_entity_poly.pdbx_strand_id
1 'polypeptide(L)'
;LLNRDRPGWLCQVIEGLEGGRFAIYSKVHHAYIDGMSGVKRMYGSMSSDPKEMEIIPSWSHTAKKAPDPERKTAGKKRAGRADQALLTQARAMRELYKSFAMRGLQFFKVREGGAQRMFHAPRTPMNDRVEYDTRSIGFCTLPLDKIRAVAAKFDAKVNDVVLAVVDGALHDYLEDQEENTGTPLVALCPMSIREEGDDSATTQATALHVRLGQPDVTIGQRLQQIAESSRASKDEARTMSSAALMDLAVIMIASLELVERTGLGRFFSPSYNVLVSNVPGPSADVLYLRGARHLSSYPISAFLPGGNLNVTVLSHGNNLDFGLVADRQAMPDVQYVVDRIEKRFAELVKGAASKKRVTPRVKTAKSAVN
;
A
#
# COMPACT_ATOMS: atom_id res chain seq x y z
N LEU A 1 -13.54 -0.55 15.54
CA LEU A 1 -13.77 -1.67 14.57
C LEU A 1 -15.22 -1.66 14.06
N LEU A 2 -15.58 -2.41 13.00
CA LEU A 2 -17.00 -2.58 12.61
C LEU A 2 -17.73 -3.43 13.67
N ASN A 3 -18.98 -3.09 13.97
CA ASN A 3 -19.81 -3.88 14.89
C ASN A 3 -20.07 -5.27 14.29
N ARG A 4 -19.75 -6.34 15.04
CA ARG A 4 -19.90 -7.73 14.59
C ARG A 4 -21.35 -8.21 14.53
N ASP A 5 -22.28 -7.51 15.19
CA ASP A 5 -23.72 -7.79 15.16
C ASP A 5 -24.43 -7.15 13.95
N ARG A 6 -23.67 -6.48 13.08
CA ARG A 6 -24.14 -5.84 11.84
C ARG A 6 -23.43 -6.47 10.64
N PRO A 7 -23.97 -6.29 9.42
CA PRO A 7 -23.22 -6.63 8.21
C PRO A 7 -21.80 -6.06 8.28
N GLY A 8 -20.80 -6.81 7.80
CA GLY A 8 -19.40 -6.40 7.84
C GLY A 8 -19.04 -5.25 6.88
N TRP A 9 -19.98 -4.33 6.65
CA TRP A 9 -19.81 -3.13 5.85
C TRP A 9 -20.69 -1.99 6.39
N LEU A 10 -20.29 -0.76 6.10
CA LEU A 10 -20.98 0.48 6.42
C LEU A 10 -20.87 1.43 5.21
N CYS A 11 -21.94 2.16 4.93
CA CYS A 11 -21.96 3.25 3.97
C CYS A 11 -22.62 4.46 4.63
N GLN A 12 -21.98 5.62 4.59
CA GLN A 12 -22.50 6.88 5.12
C GLN A 12 -22.39 7.95 4.06
N VAL A 13 -23.43 8.76 3.92
CA VAL A 13 -23.42 9.97 3.10
C VAL A 13 -23.14 11.15 4.02
N ILE A 14 -22.16 11.96 3.65
CA ILE A 14 -21.74 13.17 4.35
C ILE A 14 -22.13 14.35 3.47
N GLU A 15 -23.09 15.13 3.94
CA GLU A 15 -23.64 16.28 3.22
C GLU A 15 -23.08 17.60 3.77
N GLY A 16 -23.36 18.71 3.07
CA GLY A 16 -23.00 20.05 3.54
C GLY A 16 -21.53 20.43 3.33
N LEU A 17 -20.81 19.74 2.43
CA LEU A 17 -19.46 20.15 2.05
C LEU A 17 -19.53 21.42 1.18
N GLU A 18 -18.52 22.28 1.33
CA GLU A 18 -18.41 23.53 0.57
C GLU A 18 -18.59 23.32 -0.93
N GLY A 19 -19.23 24.27 -1.61
CA GLY A 19 -19.48 24.18 -3.07
C GLY A 19 -20.59 23.20 -3.44
N GLY A 20 -21.50 22.89 -2.51
CA GLY A 20 -22.63 21.98 -2.75
C GLY A 20 -22.19 20.53 -2.95
N ARG A 21 -21.04 20.14 -2.38
CA ARG A 21 -20.47 18.80 -2.50
C ARG A 21 -21.02 17.88 -1.40
N PHE A 22 -20.85 16.59 -1.63
CA PHE A 22 -21.08 15.53 -0.63
C PHE A 22 -19.96 14.50 -0.73
N ALA A 23 -19.81 13.68 0.30
CA ALA A 23 -18.91 12.53 0.30
C ALA A 23 -19.66 11.25 0.65
N ILE A 24 -19.17 10.12 0.14
CA ILE A 24 -19.62 8.79 0.53
C ILE A 24 -18.48 8.12 1.28
N TYR A 25 -18.68 7.88 2.57
CA TYR A 25 -17.76 7.09 3.38
C TYR A 25 -18.19 5.63 3.37
N SER A 26 -17.35 4.76 2.81
CA SER A 26 -17.58 3.32 2.79
C SER A 26 -16.49 2.60 3.58
N LYS A 27 -16.92 1.68 4.44
CA LYS A 27 -16.03 0.83 5.25
C LYS A 27 -16.47 -0.61 5.09
N VAL A 28 -15.55 -1.49 4.72
CA VAL A 28 -15.84 -2.91 4.51
C VAL A 28 -14.78 -3.75 5.23
N HIS A 29 -15.20 -4.83 5.89
CA HIS A 29 -14.30 -5.76 6.54
C HIS A 29 -13.56 -6.60 5.49
N HIS A 30 -12.23 -6.74 5.62
CA HIS A 30 -11.39 -7.44 4.63
C HIS A 30 -11.71 -8.93 4.40
N ALA A 31 -12.51 -9.54 5.29
CA ALA A 31 -13.06 -10.87 5.05
C ALA A 31 -14.03 -10.93 3.85
N TYR A 32 -14.62 -9.80 3.45
CA TYR A 32 -15.53 -9.71 2.31
C TYR A 32 -14.84 -9.28 1.02
N ILE A 33 -13.79 -8.46 1.11
CA ILE A 33 -13.18 -7.85 -0.07
C ILE A 33 -11.71 -7.48 0.17
N ASP A 34 -10.85 -7.80 -0.81
CA ASP A 34 -9.49 -7.27 -0.87
C ASP A 34 -9.48 -5.83 -1.40
N GLY A 35 -8.37 -5.11 -1.23
CA GLY A 35 -8.27 -3.69 -1.64
C GLY A 35 -8.50 -3.45 -3.14
N MET A 36 -7.95 -4.30 -4.01
CA MET A 36 -8.08 -4.18 -5.47
C MET A 36 -9.52 -4.43 -5.93
N SER A 37 -10.12 -5.53 -5.44
CA SER A 37 -11.51 -5.88 -5.69
C SER A 37 -12.45 -4.80 -5.17
N GLY A 38 -12.14 -4.17 -4.03
CA GLY A 38 -12.91 -3.07 -3.45
C GLY A 38 -12.91 -1.84 -4.34
N VAL A 39 -11.73 -1.43 -4.80
CA VAL A 39 -11.57 -0.32 -5.73
C VAL A 39 -12.26 -0.59 -7.06
N LYS A 40 -12.13 -1.80 -7.62
CA LYS A 40 -12.80 -2.20 -8.87
C LYS A 40 -14.33 -2.11 -8.72
N ARG A 41 -14.89 -2.53 -7.59
CA ARG A 41 -16.34 -2.40 -7.31
C ARG A 41 -16.77 -0.96 -7.09
N MET A 42 -15.98 -0.16 -6.37
CA MET A 42 -16.28 1.25 -6.14
C MET A 42 -16.34 2.00 -7.47
N TYR A 43 -15.33 1.88 -8.32
CA TYR A 43 -15.37 2.56 -9.62
C TYR A 43 -16.35 1.92 -10.60
N GLY A 44 -16.60 0.62 -10.50
CA GLY A 44 -17.63 -0.08 -11.27
C GLY A 44 -19.06 0.36 -10.94
N SER A 45 -19.27 1.06 -9.81
CA SER A 45 -20.56 1.69 -9.47
C SER A 45 -20.78 3.05 -10.14
N MET A 46 -19.78 3.56 -10.86
CA MET A 46 -19.81 4.86 -11.51
C MET A 46 -19.89 4.71 -13.04
N SER A 47 -20.36 5.76 -13.71
CA SER A 47 -20.50 5.82 -15.16
C SER A 47 -19.62 6.92 -15.75
N SER A 48 -19.17 6.74 -16.99
CA SER A 48 -18.57 7.83 -17.77
C SER A 48 -19.63 8.75 -18.41
N ASP A 49 -20.91 8.35 -18.41
CA ASP A 49 -22.01 9.15 -18.93
C ASP A 49 -22.62 10.02 -17.79
N PRO A 50 -22.59 11.36 -17.90
CA PRO A 50 -23.22 12.24 -16.92
C PRO A 50 -24.75 12.11 -16.86
N LYS A 51 -25.37 11.50 -17.87
CA LYS A 51 -26.82 11.26 -17.92
C LYS A 51 -27.21 9.92 -17.30
N GLU A 52 -26.25 9.09 -16.89
CA GLU A 52 -26.55 7.86 -16.17
C GLU A 52 -27.13 8.19 -14.80
N MET A 53 -28.34 7.72 -14.54
CA MET A 53 -29.10 7.98 -13.33
C MET A 53 -29.32 6.73 -12.48
N GLU A 54 -29.02 5.54 -13.00
CA GLU A 54 -29.04 4.30 -12.25
C GLU A 54 -27.89 4.29 -11.23
N ILE A 55 -28.21 3.95 -9.97
CA ILE A 55 -27.19 3.71 -8.94
C ILE A 55 -26.98 2.21 -8.86
N ILE A 56 -25.76 1.78 -9.16
CA ILE A 56 -25.30 0.42 -8.89
C ILE A 56 -24.61 0.46 -7.52
N PRO A 57 -25.15 -0.14 -6.44
CA PRO A 57 -24.45 -0.11 -5.17
C PRO A 57 -23.11 -0.85 -5.27
N SER A 58 -22.04 -0.28 -4.71
CA SER A 58 -20.69 -0.87 -4.76
C SER A 58 -20.60 -2.23 -4.04
N TRP A 59 -21.51 -2.49 -3.10
CA TRP A 59 -21.66 -3.78 -2.43
C TRP A 59 -22.60 -4.76 -3.15
N SER A 60 -23.25 -4.33 -4.25
CA SER A 60 -24.15 -5.20 -5.00
C SER A 60 -23.36 -6.21 -5.84
N HIS A 61 -23.87 -7.44 -5.87
CA HIS A 61 -23.32 -8.54 -6.68
C HIS A 61 -24.11 -8.67 -7.98
N THR A 62 -24.18 -7.62 -8.79
CA THR A 62 -24.59 -7.76 -10.18
C THR A 62 -23.38 -8.16 -11.00
N ALA A 63 -23.00 -9.43 -10.89
CA ALA A 63 -22.09 -10.03 -11.85
C ALA A 63 -22.70 -9.84 -13.25
N LYS A 64 -21.98 -9.22 -14.19
CA LYS A 64 -22.27 -9.47 -15.61
C LYS A 64 -22.21 -10.98 -15.77
N LYS A 65 -23.32 -11.61 -16.18
CA LYS A 65 -23.42 -13.08 -16.32
C LYS A 65 -22.22 -13.59 -17.13
N ALA A 66 -21.29 -14.27 -16.47
CA ALA A 66 -20.35 -15.14 -17.16
C ALA A 66 -21.13 -16.33 -17.74
N PRO A 67 -20.72 -16.91 -18.88
CA PRO A 67 -21.31 -18.15 -19.37
C PRO A 67 -21.18 -19.24 -18.30
N ASP A 68 -22.27 -19.96 -18.06
CA ASP A 68 -22.41 -20.95 -17.00
C ASP A 68 -21.36 -22.08 -17.16
N PRO A 69 -20.42 -22.27 -16.21
CA PRO A 69 -19.54 -23.42 -16.25
C PRO A 69 -20.32 -24.66 -15.78
N GLU A 70 -20.48 -25.64 -16.68
CA GLU A 70 -21.13 -26.93 -16.41
C GLU A 70 -20.70 -27.53 -15.06
N ARG A 71 -21.70 -27.66 -14.19
CA ARG A 71 -21.53 -28.10 -12.80
C ARG A 71 -21.39 -29.62 -12.74
N LYS A 72 -20.17 -30.15 -12.65
CA LYS A 72 -19.94 -31.55 -12.29
C LYS A 72 -20.18 -31.76 -10.78
N THR A 73 -21.23 -32.49 -10.46
CA THR A 73 -21.53 -32.98 -9.11
C THR A 73 -20.56 -34.08 -8.68
N ALA A 74 -19.95 -33.93 -7.50
CA ALA A 74 -19.42 -35.06 -6.74
C ALA A 74 -19.78 -34.85 -5.26
N GLY A 75 -20.70 -35.69 -4.76
CA GLY A 75 -21.06 -35.73 -3.36
C GLY A 75 -20.12 -36.61 -2.55
N LYS A 76 -19.99 -36.30 -1.25
CA LYS A 76 -20.01 -37.30 -0.16
C LYS A 76 -20.19 -36.61 1.20
N LYS A 77 -21.10 -37.16 1.98
CA LYS A 77 -21.42 -36.77 3.37
C LYS A 77 -20.21 -37.05 4.28
N ARG A 78 -19.98 -36.15 5.26
CA ARG A 78 -19.29 -36.49 6.52
C ARG A 78 -19.93 -35.73 7.67
N ALA A 79 -20.81 -36.42 8.38
CA ALA A 79 -21.25 -36.05 9.72
C ALA A 79 -20.30 -36.68 10.75
N GLY A 80 -19.98 -35.93 11.81
CA GLY A 80 -19.23 -36.39 12.97
C GLY A 80 -17.73 -36.09 12.93
N ARG A 81 -17.31 -34.85 13.23
CA ARG A 81 -15.89 -34.52 13.50
C ARG A 81 -15.62 -33.20 14.23
N ALA A 82 -16.57 -32.64 14.97
CA ALA A 82 -16.41 -31.32 15.60
C ALA A 82 -15.29 -31.30 16.67
N ASP A 83 -15.16 -32.34 17.50
CA ASP A 83 -14.16 -32.33 18.58
C ASP A 83 -12.73 -32.72 18.12
N GLN A 84 -12.63 -33.57 17.10
CA GLN A 84 -11.34 -33.88 16.48
C GLN A 84 -10.80 -32.71 15.67
N ALA A 85 -11.66 -31.90 15.05
CA ALA A 85 -11.27 -30.73 14.26
C ALA A 85 -10.57 -29.66 15.11
N LEU A 86 -11.07 -29.38 16.32
CA LEU A 86 -10.44 -28.42 17.24
C LEU A 86 -9.06 -28.86 17.73
N LEU A 87 -8.91 -30.15 18.09
CA LEU A 87 -7.62 -30.71 18.52
C LEU A 87 -6.62 -30.88 17.38
N THR A 88 -7.08 -31.22 16.17
CA THR A 88 -6.22 -31.23 14.97
C THR A 88 -5.86 -29.83 14.52
N GLN A 89 -6.72 -28.83 14.69
CA GLN A 89 -6.41 -27.43 14.40
C GLN A 89 -5.39 -26.84 15.37
N ALA A 90 -5.44 -27.20 16.66
CA ALA A 90 -4.43 -26.81 17.64
C ALA A 90 -3.07 -27.48 17.40
N ARG A 91 -3.06 -28.78 17.04
CA ARG A 91 -1.83 -29.50 16.67
C ARG A 91 -1.26 -29.02 15.33
N ALA A 92 -2.12 -28.77 14.34
CA ALA A 92 -1.73 -28.19 13.06
C ALA A 92 -1.16 -26.79 13.26
N MET A 93 -1.77 -25.94 14.09
CA MET A 93 -1.17 -24.66 14.47
C MET A 93 0.18 -24.86 15.14
N ARG A 94 0.34 -25.78 16.09
CA ARG A 94 1.61 -25.99 16.79
C ARG A 94 2.73 -26.51 15.88
N GLU A 95 2.41 -27.40 14.95
CA GLU A 95 3.34 -27.90 13.95
C GLU A 95 3.65 -26.83 12.88
N LEU A 96 2.66 -26.03 12.50
CA LEU A 96 2.81 -24.85 11.65
C LEU A 96 3.70 -23.79 12.34
N TYR A 97 3.54 -23.56 13.65
CA TYR A 97 4.40 -22.68 14.45
C TYR A 97 5.83 -23.20 14.54
N LYS A 98 6.06 -24.51 14.73
CA LYS A 98 7.41 -25.09 14.76
C LYS A 98 8.10 -25.04 13.41
N SER A 99 7.37 -25.38 12.34
CA SER A 99 7.89 -25.35 10.98
C SER A 99 8.10 -23.92 10.47
N PHE A 100 7.28 -22.96 10.86
CA PHE A 100 7.51 -21.53 10.62
C PHE A 100 8.61 -20.94 11.49
N ALA A 101 8.77 -21.35 12.74
CA ALA A 101 9.89 -20.91 13.57
C ALA A 101 11.22 -21.39 12.99
N MET A 102 11.30 -22.66 12.55
CA MET A 102 12.52 -23.23 11.96
C MET A 102 12.81 -22.69 10.54
N ARG A 103 11.80 -22.56 9.67
CA ARG A 103 11.97 -21.94 8.34
C ARG A 103 12.21 -20.45 8.43
N GLY A 104 11.54 -19.75 9.35
CA GLY A 104 11.77 -18.34 9.65
C GLY A 104 13.21 -18.09 10.11
N LEU A 105 13.73 -18.86 11.06
CA LEU A 105 15.11 -18.71 11.55
C LEU A 105 16.16 -18.92 10.45
N GLN A 106 15.92 -19.88 9.54
CA GLN A 106 16.78 -20.08 8.37
C GLN A 106 16.63 -18.93 7.36
N PHE A 107 15.42 -18.41 7.13
CA PHE A 107 15.18 -17.27 6.24
C PHE A 107 15.79 -15.95 6.75
N PHE A 108 15.70 -15.66 8.05
CA PHE A 108 16.32 -14.48 8.65
C PHE A 108 17.87 -14.54 8.58
N LYS A 109 18.45 -15.74 8.46
CA LYS A 109 19.90 -15.93 8.27
C LYS A 109 20.37 -15.87 6.80
N VAL A 110 19.48 -15.98 5.82
CA VAL A 110 19.83 -16.21 4.39
C VAL A 110 19.68 -14.97 3.49
N ARG A 111 19.41 -13.78 4.04
CA ARG A 111 19.44 -12.53 3.23
C ARG A 111 20.86 -11.99 3.04
N GLU A 112 21.65 -12.62 2.18
CA GLU A 112 22.95 -12.12 1.72
C GLU A 112 22.85 -11.02 0.64
N GLY A 113 21.64 -10.74 0.11
CA GLY A 113 21.40 -9.67 -0.86
C GLY A 113 21.28 -8.28 -0.26
N GLY A 114 21.50 -7.24 -1.07
CA GLY A 114 21.39 -5.82 -0.70
C GLY A 114 19.97 -5.30 -0.44
N ALA A 115 18.98 -6.19 -0.30
CA ALA A 115 17.59 -5.85 0.00
C ALA A 115 17.39 -5.55 1.49
N GLN A 116 16.40 -4.71 1.80
CA GLN A 116 16.14 -4.30 3.18
C GLN A 116 15.67 -5.48 4.04
N ARG A 117 16.34 -5.68 5.18
CA ARG A 117 16.03 -6.74 6.14
C ARG A 117 14.90 -6.32 7.08
N MET A 118 14.12 -7.31 7.50
CA MET A 118 13.13 -7.16 8.58
C MET A 118 13.81 -6.86 9.92
N PHE A 119 13.13 -6.12 10.79
CA PHE A 119 13.61 -5.78 12.13
C PHE A 119 14.95 -5.01 12.14
N HIS A 120 15.11 -4.10 11.17
CA HIS A 120 16.24 -3.17 11.05
C HIS A 120 15.80 -1.71 10.85
N ALA A 121 14.51 -1.41 10.98
CA ALA A 121 14.02 -0.04 10.92
C ALA A 121 14.41 0.72 12.20
N PRO A 122 14.72 2.03 12.13
CA PRO A 122 14.88 2.83 13.34
C PRO A 122 13.55 2.89 14.10
N ARG A 123 13.62 3.04 15.43
CA ARG A 123 12.43 3.27 16.24
C ARG A 123 12.02 4.74 16.11
N THR A 124 10.72 4.95 15.91
CA THR A 124 10.08 6.27 15.78
C THR A 124 8.72 6.23 16.49
N PRO A 125 8.08 7.38 16.74
CA PRO A 125 6.69 7.41 17.22
C PRO A 125 5.72 6.58 16.35
N MET A 126 6.03 6.40 15.06
CA MET A 126 5.23 5.57 14.14
C MET A 126 5.21 4.07 14.48
N ASN A 127 6.02 3.65 15.47
CA ASN A 127 6.11 2.28 15.95
C ASN A 127 5.51 2.06 17.34
N ASP A 128 4.99 3.13 17.94
CA ASP A 128 4.34 3.03 19.24
C ASP A 128 3.06 2.20 19.13
N ARG A 129 2.76 1.50 20.22
CA ARG A 129 1.60 0.63 20.30
C ARG A 129 0.34 1.48 20.20
N VAL A 130 -0.59 1.03 19.37
CA VAL A 130 -1.92 1.65 19.29
C VAL A 130 -2.72 1.24 20.52
N GLU A 131 -2.83 2.15 21.49
CA GLU A 131 -3.54 1.92 22.75
C GLU A 131 -5.01 2.35 22.68
N TYR A 132 -5.35 3.28 21.78
CA TYR A 132 -6.67 3.91 21.72
C TYR A 132 -7.33 3.76 20.35
N ASP A 133 -8.66 3.86 20.35
CA ASP A 133 -9.49 3.82 19.15
C ASP A 133 -9.55 5.18 18.39
N THR A 134 -8.59 6.08 18.64
CA THR A 134 -8.50 7.39 17.99
C THR A 134 -7.65 7.33 16.71
N ARG A 135 -8.06 8.06 15.67
CA ARG A 135 -7.30 8.16 14.41
C ARG A 135 -7.10 9.62 14.04
N SER A 136 -5.93 9.92 13.46
CA SER A 136 -5.69 11.12 12.70
C SER A 136 -5.75 10.75 11.22
N ILE A 137 -6.43 11.55 10.40
CA ILE A 137 -6.64 11.28 8.97
C ILE A 137 -6.30 12.55 8.19
N GLY A 138 -5.57 12.39 7.10
CA GLY A 138 -5.20 13.47 6.19
C GLY A 138 -5.25 12.99 4.75
N PHE A 139 -5.53 13.91 3.82
CA PHE A 139 -5.63 13.57 2.41
C PHE A 139 -5.20 14.73 1.50
N CYS A 140 -4.62 14.39 0.36
CA CYS A 140 -4.37 15.33 -0.74
C CYS A 140 -4.51 14.62 -2.09
N THR A 141 -4.53 15.41 -3.16
CA THR A 141 -4.57 14.89 -4.53
C THR A 141 -3.42 15.50 -5.31
N LEU A 142 -2.56 14.64 -5.85
CA LEU A 142 -1.45 15.06 -6.69
C LEU A 142 -1.73 14.73 -8.17
N PRO A 143 -1.29 15.59 -9.11
CA PRO A 143 -1.45 15.36 -10.54
C PRO A 143 -0.55 14.22 -11.04
N LEU A 144 -1.18 13.14 -11.52
CA LEU A 144 -0.53 11.89 -11.92
C LEU A 144 0.40 12.06 -13.13
N ASP A 145 0.05 12.91 -14.09
CA ASP A 145 0.89 13.28 -15.22
C ASP A 145 2.24 13.88 -14.76
N LYS A 146 2.22 14.79 -13.78
CA LYS A 146 3.44 15.36 -13.20
C LYS A 146 4.24 14.32 -12.43
N ILE A 147 3.58 13.41 -11.70
CA ILE A 147 4.26 12.28 -11.04
C ILE A 147 4.97 11.40 -12.08
N ARG A 148 4.30 11.06 -13.18
CA ARG A 148 4.88 10.29 -14.28
C ARG A 148 6.05 11.04 -14.94
N ALA A 149 5.94 12.35 -15.11
CA ALA A 149 7.01 13.18 -15.65
C ALA A 149 8.25 13.19 -14.73
N VAL A 150 8.06 13.32 -13.42
CA VAL A 150 9.13 13.20 -12.42
C VAL A 150 9.74 11.80 -12.48
N ALA A 151 8.93 10.75 -12.44
CA ALA A 151 9.38 9.37 -12.49
C ALA A 151 10.28 9.12 -13.73
N ALA A 152 9.81 9.50 -14.92
CA ALA A 152 10.58 9.39 -16.16
C ALA A 152 11.89 10.20 -16.12
N LYS A 153 11.89 11.36 -15.48
CA LYS A 153 13.07 12.24 -15.41
C LYS A 153 14.20 11.69 -14.55
N PHE A 154 13.84 10.94 -13.51
CA PHE A 154 14.76 10.37 -12.54
C PHE A 154 15.06 8.87 -12.77
N ASP A 155 14.60 8.30 -13.90
CA ASP A 155 14.65 6.85 -14.16
C ASP A 155 14.02 6.01 -13.03
N ALA A 156 12.91 6.51 -12.50
CA ALA A 156 12.17 5.94 -11.40
C ALA A 156 10.75 5.54 -11.83
N LYS A 157 10.03 4.81 -10.97
CA LYS A 157 8.61 4.48 -11.17
C LYS A 157 7.71 5.40 -10.35
N VAL A 158 6.42 5.44 -10.69
CA VAL A 158 5.39 6.19 -9.94
C VAL A 158 5.43 5.87 -8.45
N ASN A 159 5.55 4.58 -8.09
CA ASN A 159 5.65 4.16 -6.70
C ASN A 159 6.88 4.71 -5.96
N ASP A 160 8.00 4.88 -6.67
CA ASP A 160 9.24 5.39 -6.07
C ASP A 160 9.10 6.90 -5.79
N VAL A 161 8.40 7.64 -6.65
CA VAL A 161 8.05 9.04 -6.41
C VAL A 161 7.13 9.18 -5.20
N VAL A 162 6.09 8.34 -5.10
CA VAL A 162 5.19 8.29 -3.93
C VAL A 162 5.99 8.04 -2.64
N LEU A 163 6.85 7.02 -2.64
CA LEU A 163 7.71 6.73 -1.50
C LEU A 163 8.62 7.90 -1.16
N ALA A 164 9.21 8.57 -2.14
CA ALA A 164 10.12 9.69 -1.91
C ALA A 164 9.45 10.91 -1.28
N VAL A 165 8.23 11.26 -1.70
CA VAL A 165 7.50 12.41 -1.13
C VAL A 165 6.97 12.10 0.26
N VAL A 166 6.52 10.86 0.50
CA VAL A 166 6.11 10.39 1.84
C VAL A 166 7.32 10.40 2.78
N ASP A 167 8.43 9.80 2.36
CA ASP A 167 9.65 9.74 3.15
C ASP A 167 10.21 11.14 3.47
N GLY A 168 10.28 12.04 2.49
CA GLY A 168 10.69 13.42 2.72
C GLY A 168 9.77 14.14 3.71
N ALA A 169 8.45 13.93 3.63
CA ALA A 169 7.49 14.52 4.55
C ALA A 169 7.58 13.94 5.97
N LEU A 170 7.91 12.66 6.12
CA LEU A 170 8.12 12.03 7.41
C LEU A 170 9.40 12.52 8.08
N HIS A 171 10.46 12.75 7.31
CA HIS A 171 11.66 13.41 7.84
C HIS A 171 11.35 14.84 8.30
N ASP A 172 10.57 15.63 7.54
CA ASP A 172 10.15 16.97 7.97
C ASP A 172 9.35 16.92 9.29
N TYR A 173 8.47 15.93 9.42
CA TYR A 173 7.69 15.72 10.64
C TYR A 173 8.58 15.32 11.82
N LEU A 174 9.47 14.35 11.65
CA LEU A 174 10.37 13.90 12.71
C LEU A 174 11.36 14.99 13.13
N GLU A 175 11.79 15.84 12.20
CA GLU A 175 12.62 17.01 12.50
C GLU A 175 11.88 18.01 13.38
N ASP A 176 10.66 18.38 13.00
CA ASP A 176 9.83 19.32 13.77
C ASP A 176 9.40 18.77 15.13
N GLN A 177 9.38 17.43 15.30
CA GLN A 177 9.12 16.78 16.59
C GLN A 177 10.40 16.50 17.40
N GLU A 178 11.59 16.86 16.90
CA GLU A 178 12.89 16.52 17.51
C GLU A 178 13.14 15.00 17.67
N GLU A 179 12.49 14.19 16.84
CA GLU A 179 12.49 12.70 16.84
C GLU A 179 13.25 12.13 15.62
N ASN A 180 14.14 12.91 15.03
CA ASN A 180 14.87 12.54 13.83
C ASN A 180 15.72 11.29 14.01
N THR A 181 15.59 10.35 13.07
CA THR A 181 16.43 9.16 13.04
C THR A 181 17.70 9.46 12.26
N GLY A 182 18.87 9.30 12.88
CA GLY A 182 20.17 9.39 12.17
C GLY A 182 20.40 8.31 11.11
N THR A 183 19.38 7.52 10.80
CA THR A 183 19.36 6.43 9.82
C THR A 183 18.07 6.47 9.00
N PRO A 184 18.06 5.85 7.79
CA PRO A 184 16.88 5.80 6.94
C PRO A 184 15.70 5.08 7.57
N LEU A 185 14.50 5.58 7.31
CA LEU A 185 13.25 4.88 7.58
C LEU A 185 13.09 3.65 6.67
N VAL A 186 12.13 2.79 7.01
CA VAL A 186 11.78 1.59 6.22
C VAL A 186 10.29 1.60 5.91
N ALA A 187 9.95 1.52 4.62
CA ALA A 187 8.57 1.34 4.18
C ALA A 187 8.27 -0.16 3.99
N LEU A 188 7.09 -0.58 4.41
CA LEU A 188 6.50 -1.85 4.00
C LEU A 188 5.57 -1.60 2.81
N CYS A 189 5.84 -2.26 1.69
CA CYS A 189 5.13 -2.06 0.43
C CYS A 189 4.48 -3.37 -0.05
N PRO A 190 3.15 -3.50 -0.05
CA PRO A 190 2.47 -4.63 -0.67
C PRO A 190 2.77 -4.70 -2.17
N MET A 191 2.98 -5.91 -2.67
CA MET A 191 3.17 -6.22 -4.08
C MET A 191 2.18 -7.30 -4.50
N SER A 192 1.44 -7.04 -5.58
CA SER A 192 0.62 -8.07 -6.22
C SER A 192 1.50 -9.17 -6.82
N ILE A 193 1.15 -10.42 -6.52
CA ILE A 193 1.74 -11.62 -7.14
C ILE A 193 0.74 -12.29 -8.11
N ARG A 194 -0.37 -11.61 -8.41
CA ARG A 194 -1.34 -12.02 -9.43
C ARG A 194 -0.70 -12.02 -10.81
N GLU A 195 -0.98 -13.07 -11.56
CA GLU A 195 -0.71 -13.11 -13.00
C GLU A 195 -1.69 -12.22 -13.77
N GLU A 196 -1.26 -11.68 -14.92
CA GLU A 196 -2.13 -10.89 -15.78
C GLU A 196 -3.33 -11.72 -16.26
N GLY A 197 -4.54 -11.28 -15.96
CA GLY A 197 -5.79 -11.96 -16.35
C GLY A 197 -6.49 -12.75 -15.23
N ASP A 198 -5.92 -12.86 -14.03
CA ASP A 198 -6.59 -13.49 -12.88
C ASP A 198 -7.58 -12.53 -12.18
N ASP A 199 -8.88 -12.72 -12.46
CA ASP A 199 -10.00 -12.00 -11.84
C ASP A 199 -10.49 -12.64 -10.51
N SER A 200 -9.77 -13.60 -9.95
CA SER A 200 -10.17 -14.25 -8.68
C SER A 200 -10.24 -13.25 -7.52
N ALA A 201 -11.25 -13.36 -6.67
CA ALA A 201 -11.39 -12.53 -5.47
C ALA A 201 -10.56 -13.10 -4.29
N THR A 202 -9.26 -13.36 -4.51
CA THR A 202 -8.35 -13.91 -3.49
C THR A 202 -7.19 -12.96 -3.20
N THR A 203 -6.73 -12.89 -1.95
CA THR A 203 -5.56 -12.05 -1.62
C THR A 203 -4.30 -12.74 -2.13
N GLN A 204 -3.78 -12.25 -3.25
CA GLN A 204 -2.52 -12.69 -3.85
C GLN A 204 -1.51 -11.54 -3.81
N ALA A 205 -0.99 -11.28 -2.62
CA ALA A 205 0.00 -10.23 -2.41
C ALA A 205 1.09 -10.69 -1.44
N THR A 206 2.32 -10.29 -1.73
CA THR A 206 3.43 -10.30 -0.77
C THR A 206 3.68 -8.87 -0.29
N ALA A 207 4.60 -8.67 0.64
CA ALA A 207 5.03 -7.33 1.03
C ALA A 207 6.55 -7.25 1.10
N LEU A 208 7.09 -6.15 0.59
CA LEU A 208 8.52 -5.91 0.53
C LEU A 208 8.90 -4.76 1.45
N HIS A 209 9.98 -4.95 2.18
CA HIS A 209 10.66 -3.88 2.88
C HIS A 209 11.49 -3.08 1.87
N VAL A 210 11.31 -1.77 1.89
CA VAL A 210 12.08 -0.82 1.07
C VAL A 210 12.77 0.12 2.03
N ARG A 211 14.10 0.17 1.95
CA ARG A 211 14.89 1.17 2.68
C ARG A 211 14.62 2.53 2.04
N LEU A 212 14.26 3.50 2.85
CA LEU A 212 13.98 4.84 2.38
C LEU A 212 15.27 5.66 2.23
N GLY A 213 15.16 6.96 1.98
CA GLY A 213 16.33 7.81 1.77
C GLY A 213 17.11 8.06 3.05
N GLN A 214 18.40 8.39 2.90
CA GLN A 214 19.20 8.89 4.01
C GLN A 214 18.62 10.19 4.59
N PRO A 215 18.87 10.49 5.88
CA PRO A 215 18.66 11.84 6.40
C PRO A 215 19.45 12.88 5.59
N ASP A 216 18.98 14.13 5.59
CA ASP A 216 19.68 15.31 5.07
C ASP A 216 20.07 15.31 3.58
N VAL A 217 19.55 14.37 2.78
CA VAL A 217 19.74 14.40 1.32
C VAL A 217 18.64 15.20 0.62
N THR A 218 18.95 15.74 -0.55
CA THR A 218 17.96 16.41 -1.39
C THR A 218 16.85 15.44 -1.82
N ILE A 219 15.64 15.95 -2.09
CA ILE A 219 14.51 15.11 -2.51
C ILE A 219 14.79 14.31 -3.80
N GLY A 220 15.62 14.85 -4.70
CA GLY A 220 16.06 14.15 -5.91
C GLY A 220 17.01 12.97 -5.62
N GLN A 221 17.95 13.13 -4.68
CA GLN A 221 18.82 12.06 -4.22
C GLN A 221 18.02 11.00 -3.44
N ARG A 222 17.07 11.44 -2.61
CA ARG A 222 16.12 10.56 -1.89
C ARG A 222 15.37 9.65 -2.85
N LEU A 223 14.80 10.21 -3.92
CA LEU A 223 14.12 9.44 -4.97
C LEU A 223 15.03 8.39 -5.61
N GLN A 224 16.28 8.74 -5.94
CA GLN A 224 17.22 7.78 -6.53
C GLN A 224 17.56 6.63 -5.59
N GLN A 225 17.88 6.93 -4.33
CA GLN A 225 18.16 5.91 -3.31
C GLN A 225 16.97 4.96 -3.08
N ILE A 226 15.75 5.51 -3.06
CA ILE A 226 14.52 4.74 -2.92
C ILE A 226 14.27 3.87 -4.16
N ALA A 227 14.47 4.42 -5.36
CA ALA A 227 14.31 3.66 -6.60
C ALA A 227 15.30 2.47 -6.66
N GLU A 228 16.55 2.68 -6.26
CA GLU A 228 17.57 1.62 -6.13
C GLU A 228 17.17 0.57 -5.09
N SER A 229 16.77 0.97 -3.89
CA SER A 229 16.34 0.04 -2.84
C SER A 229 15.09 -0.74 -3.23
N SER A 230 14.11 -0.07 -3.83
CA SER A 230 12.88 -0.70 -4.30
C SER A 230 13.18 -1.71 -5.40
N ARG A 231 14.09 -1.39 -6.32
CA ARG A 231 14.53 -2.32 -7.39
C ARG A 231 15.22 -3.55 -6.80
N ALA A 232 16.14 -3.37 -5.85
CA ALA A 232 16.81 -4.47 -5.17
C ALA A 232 15.83 -5.42 -4.46
N SER A 233 14.87 -4.89 -3.69
CA SER A 233 13.85 -5.70 -3.03
C SER A 233 12.94 -6.43 -4.02
N LYS A 234 12.59 -5.79 -5.14
CA LYS A 234 11.77 -6.38 -6.21
C LYS A 234 12.51 -7.49 -6.95
N ASP A 235 13.79 -7.28 -7.24
CA ASP A 235 14.63 -8.25 -7.95
C ASP A 235 14.88 -9.49 -7.09
N GLU A 236 15.12 -9.33 -5.78
CA GLU A 236 15.15 -10.46 -4.84
C GLU A 236 13.83 -11.24 -4.87
N ALA A 237 12.69 -10.55 -4.75
CA ALA A 237 11.37 -11.20 -4.76
C ALA A 237 11.09 -11.97 -6.06
N ARG A 238 11.56 -11.48 -7.21
CA ARG A 238 11.41 -12.13 -8.52
C ARG A 238 12.20 -13.42 -8.66
N THR A 239 13.22 -13.64 -7.83
CA THR A 239 13.94 -14.94 -7.80
C THR A 239 13.14 -16.04 -7.10
N MET A 240 12.07 -15.68 -6.39
CA MET A 240 11.23 -16.60 -5.63
C MET A 240 10.00 -17.03 -6.44
N SER A 241 9.50 -18.25 -6.18
CA SER A 241 8.23 -18.69 -6.74
C SER A 241 7.04 -17.97 -6.06
N SER A 242 5.90 -17.89 -6.74
CA SER A 242 4.67 -17.31 -6.17
C SER A 242 4.26 -17.98 -4.85
N ALA A 243 4.39 -19.31 -4.77
CA ALA A 243 4.14 -20.07 -3.52
C ALA A 243 5.11 -19.66 -2.39
N ALA A 244 6.40 -19.47 -2.69
CA ALA A 244 7.37 -19.01 -1.69
C ALA A 244 7.09 -17.57 -1.22
N LEU A 245 6.64 -16.68 -2.12
CA LEU A 245 6.25 -15.32 -1.77
C LEU A 245 4.99 -15.26 -0.90
N MET A 246 4.05 -16.18 -1.11
CA MET A 246 2.89 -16.37 -0.24
C MET A 246 3.28 -16.87 1.15
N ASP A 247 4.11 -17.90 1.22
CA ASP A 247 4.62 -18.41 2.49
C ASP A 247 5.38 -17.31 3.26
N LEU A 248 6.20 -16.52 2.56
CA LEU A 248 6.91 -15.38 3.14
C LEU A 248 5.94 -14.34 3.71
N ALA A 249 4.86 -14.01 3.00
CA ALA A 249 3.86 -13.07 3.46
C ALA A 249 3.16 -13.56 4.74
N VAL A 250 2.78 -14.84 4.78
CA VAL A 250 2.16 -15.47 5.96
C VAL A 250 3.11 -15.46 7.15
N ILE A 251 4.38 -15.85 6.94
CA ILE A 251 5.42 -15.82 7.99
C ILE A 251 5.61 -14.41 8.51
N MET A 252 5.69 -13.42 7.63
CA MET A 252 5.88 -12.03 8.00
C MET A 252 4.72 -11.53 8.87
N ILE A 253 3.47 -11.70 8.42
CA ILE A 253 2.29 -11.27 9.19
C ILE A 253 2.24 -11.98 10.55
N ALA A 254 2.45 -13.30 10.57
CA ALA A 254 2.47 -14.07 11.82
C ALA A 254 3.57 -13.60 12.78
N SER A 255 4.74 -13.23 12.24
CA SER A 255 5.85 -12.70 13.03
C SER A 255 5.50 -11.34 13.61
N LEU A 256 4.97 -10.41 12.80
CA LEU A 256 4.58 -9.09 13.30
C LEU A 256 3.51 -9.19 14.40
N GLU A 257 2.50 -10.04 14.21
CA GLU A 257 1.44 -10.29 15.20
C GLU A 257 2.00 -10.88 16.50
N LEU A 258 2.92 -11.85 16.40
CA LEU A 258 3.58 -12.44 17.56
C LEU A 258 4.35 -11.38 18.35
N VAL A 259 5.11 -10.53 17.65
CA VAL A 259 5.90 -9.46 18.24
C VAL A 259 5.03 -8.46 18.98
N GLU A 260 3.90 -8.05 18.38
CA GLU A 260 2.97 -7.12 18.99
C GLU A 260 2.28 -7.74 20.22
N ARG A 261 1.72 -8.95 20.10
CA ARG A 261 0.97 -9.61 21.19
C ARG A 261 1.83 -9.94 22.41
N THR A 262 3.10 -10.26 22.18
CA THR A 262 4.05 -10.62 23.26
C THR A 262 4.78 -9.42 23.84
N GLY A 263 4.68 -8.25 23.20
CA GLY A 263 5.49 -7.08 23.55
C GLY A 263 6.99 -7.28 23.31
N LEU A 264 7.39 -8.31 22.55
CA LEU A 264 8.78 -8.58 22.22
C LEU A 264 9.43 -7.45 21.42
N GLY A 265 8.62 -6.62 20.76
CA GLY A 265 9.08 -5.48 19.97
C GLY A 265 9.85 -4.43 20.75
N ARG A 266 9.89 -4.48 22.09
CA ARG A 266 10.77 -3.63 22.91
C ARG A 266 12.25 -4.04 22.91
N PHE A 267 12.56 -5.28 22.50
CA PHE A 267 13.91 -5.84 22.59
C PHE A 267 14.69 -5.82 21.27
N PHE A 268 14.05 -5.49 20.15
CA PHE A 268 14.70 -5.35 18.85
C PHE A 268 14.06 -4.24 18.03
N SER A 269 14.74 -3.88 16.95
CA SER A 269 14.32 -2.81 16.04
C SER A 269 12.98 -3.14 15.35
N PRO A 270 12.11 -2.15 15.10
CA PRO A 270 10.88 -2.37 14.36
C PRO A 270 11.10 -2.96 12.96
N SER A 271 10.06 -3.58 12.41
CA SER A 271 10.12 -4.17 11.07
C SER A 271 10.04 -3.11 9.97
N TYR A 272 9.22 -2.08 10.16
CA TYR A 272 8.99 -0.98 9.24
C TYR A 272 8.50 0.25 10.02
N ASN A 273 8.56 1.45 9.44
CA ASN A 273 8.05 2.70 10.02
C ASN A 273 6.68 3.09 9.43
N VAL A 274 6.50 2.84 8.12
CA VAL A 274 5.30 3.25 7.39
C VAL A 274 4.85 2.14 6.43
N LEU A 275 3.54 1.88 6.38
CA LEU A 275 2.93 1.03 5.35
C LEU A 275 2.52 1.91 4.18
N VAL A 276 3.07 1.67 2.99
CA VAL A 276 2.73 2.42 1.77
C VAL A 276 2.13 1.49 0.73
N SER A 277 0.90 1.77 0.30
CA SER A 277 0.18 0.99 -0.71
C SER A 277 -0.25 1.87 -1.88
N ASN A 278 -0.20 1.31 -3.09
CA ASN A 278 -0.63 1.98 -4.31
C ASN A 278 -1.62 1.09 -5.07
N VAL A 279 -2.84 1.58 -5.21
CA VAL A 279 -3.93 0.85 -5.85
C VAL A 279 -4.30 1.56 -7.16
N PRO A 280 -4.09 0.94 -8.33
CA PRO A 280 -4.49 1.54 -9.59
C PRO A 280 -6.02 1.50 -9.71
N GLY A 281 -6.63 2.66 -9.96
CA GLY A 281 -8.02 2.77 -10.42
C GLY A 281 -8.14 2.93 -11.93
N PRO A 282 -9.34 3.23 -12.44
CA PRO A 282 -9.62 3.29 -13.87
C PRO A 282 -8.91 4.47 -14.54
N SER A 283 -8.51 4.27 -15.80
CA SER A 283 -7.90 5.29 -16.65
C SER A 283 -8.89 6.31 -17.22
N ALA A 284 -10.20 6.10 -17.05
CA ALA A 284 -11.19 7.09 -17.44
C ALA A 284 -10.94 8.39 -16.66
N ASP A 285 -10.91 9.52 -17.36
CA ASP A 285 -10.59 10.82 -16.74
C ASP A 285 -11.75 11.44 -15.97
N VAL A 286 -12.98 11.01 -16.26
CA VAL A 286 -14.18 11.55 -15.63
C VAL A 286 -15.17 10.42 -15.38
N LEU A 287 -15.62 10.33 -14.12
CA LEU A 287 -16.68 9.43 -13.68
C LEU A 287 -17.79 10.23 -13.02
N TYR A 288 -18.99 9.64 -13.02
CA TYR A 288 -20.20 10.19 -12.44
C TYR A 288 -20.91 9.12 -11.63
N LEU A 289 -21.51 9.54 -10.52
CA LEU A 289 -22.44 8.74 -9.74
C LEU A 289 -23.81 9.44 -9.79
N ARG A 290 -24.77 8.88 -10.54
CA ARG A 290 -26.10 9.48 -10.77
C ARG A 290 -25.99 10.95 -11.19
N GLY A 291 -25.21 11.22 -12.23
CA GLY A 291 -24.91 12.56 -12.74
C GLY A 291 -24.01 13.45 -11.86
N ALA A 292 -23.70 13.07 -10.62
CA ALA A 292 -22.73 13.80 -9.79
C ALA A 292 -21.30 13.45 -10.20
N ARG A 293 -20.51 14.44 -10.61
CA ARG A 293 -19.12 14.23 -11.03
C ARG A 293 -18.28 13.76 -9.84
N HIS A 294 -17.57 12.64 -10.02
CA HIS A 294 -16.54 12.18 -9.11
C HIS A 294 -15.34 13.13 -9.13
N LEU A 295 -14.85 13.50 -7.95
CA LEU A 295 -13.73 14.43 -7.80
C LEU A 295 -12.46 13.69 -7.35
N SER A 296 -12.58 12.92 -6.27
CA SER A 296 -11.48 12.20 -5.63
C SER A 296 -12.01 11.03 -4.81
N SER A 297 -11.14 10.05 -4.56
CA SER A 297 -11.39 8.90 -3.68
C SER A 297 -10.20 8.69 -2.75
N TYR A 298 -10.38 9.06 -1.48
CA TYR A 298 -9.33 8.97 -0.46
C TYR A 298 -9.42 7.64 0.31
N PRO A 299 -8.43 6.74 0.18
CA PRO A 299 -8.45 5.46 0.87
C PRO A 299 -8.11 5.63 2.37
N ILE A 300 -8.94 5.06 3.25
CA ILE A 300 -8.69 5.00 4.70
C ILE A 300 -8.42 3.54 5.07
N SER A 301 -7.13 3.19 5.15
CA SER A 301 -6.69 1.80 5.31
C SER A 301 -6.42 1.42 6.77
N ALA A 302 -6.19 0.13 7.00
CA ALA A 302 -5.91 -0.44 8.31
C ALA A 302 -4.41 -0.42 8.63
N PHE A 303 -4.08 -0.48 9.92
CA PHE A 303 -2.72 -0.72 10.38
C PHE A 303 -2.37 -2.20 10.25
N LEU A 304 -1.09 -2.47 9.99
CA LEU A 304 -0.52 -3.79 10.21
C LEU A 304 0.16 -3.79 11.59
N PRO A 305 0.31 -4.96 12.22
CA PRO A 305 1.06 -5.07 13.46
C PRO A 305 2.46 -4.43 13.38
N GLY A 306 2.86 -3.73 14.45
CA GLY A 306 4.17 -3.09 14.59
C GLY A 306 4.34 -1.71 13.95
N GLY A 307 3.29 -1.13 13.36
CA GLY A 307 3.29 0.23 12.84
C GLY A 307 1.92 0.90 13.01
N ASN A 308 1.91 2.21 13.16
CA ASN A 308 0.69 2.99 13.42
C ASN A 308 0.44 4.09 12.37
N LEU A 309 1.19 4.09 11.27
CA LEU A 309 1.00 4.95 10.11
C LEU A 309 0.79 4.14 8.83
N ASN A 310 -0.27 4.47 8.11
CA ASN A 310 -0.58 3.94 6.78
C ASN A 310 -0.78 5.07 5.78
N VAL A 311 -0.11 4.96 4.63
CA VAL A 311 -0.32 5.79 3.46
C VAL A 311 -0.82 4.90 2.33
N THR A 312 -2.05 5.13 1.86
CA THR A 312 -2.57 4.46 0.69
C THR A 312 -2.82 5.49 -0.41
N VAL A 313 -2.42 5.20 -1.63
CA VAL A 313 -2.68 6.04 -2.80
C VAL A 313 -3.58 5.32 -3.79
N LEU A 314 -4.48 6.08 -4.41
CA LEU A 314 -5.43 5.59 -5.40
C LEU A 314 -5.35 6.48 -6.65
N SER A 315 -5.20 5.87 -7.83
CA SER A 315 -5.21 6.64 -9.08
C SER A 315 -6.57 6.64 -9.76
N HIS A 316 -7.01 7.78 -10.28
CA HIS A 316 -8.19 7.89 -11.15
C HIS A 316 -7.98 9.02 -12.15
N GLY A 317 -8.07 8.74 -13.45
CA GLY A 317 -7.78 9.75 -14.48
C GLY A 317 -6.38 10.35 -14.29
N ASN A 318 -6.32 11.69 -14.16
CA ASN A 318 -5.09 12.41 -13.83
C ASN A 318 -4.85 12.64 -12.32
N ASN A 319 -5.67 12.07 -11.44
CA ASN A 319 -5.53 12.24 -10.00
C ASN A 319 -4.80 11.05 -9.38
N LEU A 320 -3.88 11.35 -8.46
CA LEU A 320 -3.35 10.39 -7.48
C LEU A 320 -3.76 10.88 -6.09
N ASP A 321 -4.79 10.25 -5.55
CA ASP A 321 -5.38 10.60 -4.26
C ASP A 321 -4.65 9.88 -3.13
N PHE A 322 -4.07 10.65 -2.20
CA PHE A 322 -3.39 10.16 -1.00
C PHE A 322 -4.38 10.12 0.16
N GLY A 323 -4.44 8.99 0.85
CA GLY A 323 -5.12 8.85 2.13
C GLY A 323 -4.12 8.38 3.19
N LEU A 324 -3.93 9.21 4.22
CA LEU A 324 -3.08 8.94 5.36
C LEU A 324 -3.96 8.66 6.58
N VAL A 325 -3.62 7.60 7.30
CA VAL A 325 -4.22 7.25 8.59
C VAL A 325 -3.10 7.02 9.57
N ALA A 326 -3.16 7.69 10.72
CA ALA A 326 -2.22 7.50 11.80
C ALA A 326 -2.94 7.30 13.13
N ASP A 327 -2.26 6.69 14.10
CA ASP A 327 -2.70 6.76 15.48
C ASP A 327 -2.60 8.21 15.98
N ARG A 328 -3.70 8.71 16.56
CA ARG A 328 -3.78 10.13 16.95
C ARG A 328 -2.89 10.47 18.15
N GLN A 329 -2.54 9.50 19.00
CA GLN A 329 -1.64 9.77 20.12
C GLN A 329 -0.20 9.87 19.64
N ALA A 330 0.22 8.94 18.77
CA ALA A 330 1.56 8.97 18.19
C ALA A 330 1.77 10.10 17.17
N MET A 331 0.74 10.41 16.38
CA MET A 331 0.78 11.44 15.34
C MET A 331 -0.52 12.27 15.35
N PRO A 332 -0.63 13.29 16.21
CA PRO A 332 -1.88 14.03 16.41
C PRO A 332 -2.33 14.79 15.16
N ASP A 333 -1.40 15.36 14.41
CA ASP A 333 -1.68 16.13 13.19
C ASP A 333 -1.03 15.50 11.96
N VAL A 334 -1.69 14.49 11.38
CA VAL A 334 -1.21 13.86 10.14
C VAL A 334 -1.43 14.76 8.92
N GLN A 335 -2.28 15.79 9.00
CA GLN A 335 -2.49 16.73 7.91
C GLN A 335 -1.23 17.56 7.66
N TYR A 336 -0.47 17.88 8.70
CA TYR A 336 0.86 18.46 8.54
C TYR A 336 1.77 17.62 7.62
N VAL A 337 1.77 16.29 7.76
CA VAL A 337 2.56 15.39 6.89
C VAL A 337 2.08 15.48 5.44
N VAL A 338 0.77 15.60 5.23
CA VAL A 338 0.18 15.79 3.90
C VAL A 338 0.66 17.09 3.26
N ASP A 339 0.67 18.18 4.00
CA ASP A 339 1.14 19.48 3.49
C ASP A 339 2.64 19.42 3.11
N ARG A 340 3.43 18.65 3.89
CA ARG A 340 4.83 18.36 3.55
C ARG A 340 4.96 17.47 2.32
N ILE A 341 4.08 16.49 2.09
CA ILE A 341 4.05 15.69 0.85
C ILE A 341 3.88 16.60 -0.36
N GLU A 342 2.94 17.55 -0.33
CA GLU A 342 2.71 18.48 -1.43
C GLU A 342 3.94 19.38 -1.68
N LYS A 343 4.56 19.88 -0.61
CA LYS A 343 5.79 20.67 -0.69
C LYS A 343 6.94 19.87 -1.33
N ARG A 344 7.21 18.65 -0.85
CA ARG A 344 8.28 17.78 -1.37
C ARG A 344 8.01 17.35 -2.81
N PHE A 345 6.76 17.15 -3.19
CA PHE A 345 6.38 16.93 -4.57
C PHE A 345 6.66 18.15 -5.46
N ALA A 346 6.32 19.36 -5.01
CA ALA A 346 6.60 20.59 -5.75
C ALA A 346 8.11 20.79 -5.98
N GLU A 347 8.95 20.42 -5.01
CA GLU A 347 10.41 20.42 -5.14
C GLU A 347 10.90 19.44 -6.22
N LEU A 348 10.35 18.22 -6.27
CA LEU A 348 10.66 17.25 -7.34
C LEU A 348 10.25 17.75 -8.73
N VAL A 349 9.08 18.37 -8.85
CA VAL A 349 8.62 18.94 -10.12
C VAL A 349 9.56 20.06 -10.58
N LYS A 350 9.99 20.95 -9.68
CA LYS A 350 10.99 21.99 -9.98
C LYS A 350 12.34 21.38 -10.40
N GLY A 351 12.82 20.37 -9.68
CA GLY A 351 14.06 19.65 -10.00
C GLY A 351 13.99 18.91 -11.33
N ALA A 352 12.83 18.38 -11.69
CA ALA A 352 12.61 17.72 -12.97
C ALA A 352 12.66 18.71 -14.15
N ALA A 353 12.17 19.94 -13.95
CA ALA A 353 12.21 21.00 -14.95
C ALA A 353 13.63 21.58 -15.16
N SER A 354 14.45 21.64 -14.10
CA SER A 354 15.78 22.27 -14.16
C SER A 354 16.88 21.40 -14.77
N LYS A 355 16.80 20.06 -14.66
CA LYS A 355 17.73 19.15 -15.36
C LYS A 355 17.52 19.30 -16.87
N LYS A 356 18.34 20.06 -17.61
CA LYS A 356 18.30 20.05 -19.08
C LYS A 356 18.59 18.62 -19.59
N ARG A 357 17.84 18.18 -20.62
CA ARG A 357 18.04 16.90 -21.29
C ARG A 357 19.43 16.93 -21.94
N VAL A 358 20.38 16.16 -21.41
CA VAL A 358 21.68 15.96 -22.07
C VAL A 358 21.41 15.11 -23.31
N THR A 359 21.37 15.74 -24.48
CA THR A 359 21.30 15.03 -25.75
C THR A 359 22.61 14.24 -25.94
N PRO A 360 22.56 12.94 -26.30
CA PRO A 360 23.77 12.19 -26.60
C PRO A 360 24.48 12.86 -27.77
N ARG A 361 25.76 13.21 -27.57
CA ARG A 361 26.62 13.76 -28.62
C ARG A 361 26.81 12.67 -29.68
N VAL A 362 26.12 12.78 -30.80
CA VAL A 362 26.31 11.90 -31.96
C VAL A 362 27.80 11.96 -32.34
N LYS A 363 28.51 10.84 -32.22
CA LYS A 363 29.87 10.71 -32.76
C LYS A 363 29.77 10.74 -34.28
N THR A 364 30.11 11.87 -34.88
CA THR A 364 30.39 11.95 -36.32
C THR A 364 31.60 11.06 -36.62
N ALA A 365 31.37 9.97 -37.35
CA ALA A 365 32.43 9.13 -37.90
C ALA A 365 33.26 9.98 -38.88
N LYS A 366 34.58 10.06 -38.64
CA LYS A 366 35.52 10.60 -39.63
C LYS A 366 35.59 9.60 -40.79
N SER A 367 35.17 10.06 -41.96
CA SER A 367 35.48 9.39 -43.24
C SER A 367 36.99 9.39 -43.42
N ALA A 368 37.57 8.20 -43.56
CA ALA A 368 38.92 8.02 -44.07
C ALA A 368 38.83 8.01 -45.60
N VAL A 369 39.50 8.96 -46.24
CA VAL A 369 39.86 8.91 -47.66
C VAL A 369 41.36 8.65 -47.70
N ASN A 370 41.74 7.50 -48.27
CA ASN A 370 43.00 7.27 -48.95
C ASN A 370 42.68 6.45 -50.19
#